data_AF-A0A9P3CN70-F1
#
_entry.id   AF-A0A9P3CN70-F1
#
_cell.length_a   1.000
_cell.length_b   1.000
_cell.length_c   1.000
_cell.angle_alpha   90.00
_cell.angle_beta   90.00
_cell.angle_gamma   90.00
#
_symmetry.space_group_name_H-M   'P 1'
#
loop_
_entity.id
_entity.type
_entity.pdbx_description
1 polymer ?
#
loop_
_entity_poly.entity_id
_entity_poly.type
_entity_poly.pdbx_seq_one_letter_code
_entity_poly.pdbx_strand_id
1 'polypeptide(L)'
;MRCLGIPVDHRLRGLRRTPGEQQPTQDSTSEHIRILSEFGRSLTDKNDDDFLSAHELDFGLELARPECTGGLVIVLYRPDPSQDYSEGYVAEEARCRTLAAVKDLISNATNGMMDTDAITILDSMAFISEDYDGSVLHVQAQKTFLRALEAKRPDVVLSCFRTKTKIKFMKDLQGQGIGKDNHLVRMTFPATAQEFQRISAFHPSYAVNRMAFDPCFRHLLMLQFHQAVSVCWGMWEHKLWMAHLRACCAEKAWLYKGPLFMQVRKLSNFVHAFEDLEDSLKEVRYFRLEDCTGIRDAGRVICDRGISSTACEISVLLQDDGITKSGELPFELMKRTLHDALSCLGMGQFLLNTEAAKAGYCDHLQLVDKAPHFKEPHMKAFHEMFLTLLRQLNLTFTATDGDGRYTCEFQPQGEAFLRFSESIENHLRMIEGLREETSLTQRMERICL
;
A
#
# COMPACT_ATOMS: atom_id res chain seq x y z
N MET A 1 -3.88 -8.27 -8.58
CA MET A 1 -2.64 -7.48 -8.64
C MET A 1 -2.32 -6.94 -7.26
N ARG A 2 -1.07 -7.07 -6.82
CA ARG A 2 -0.59 -6.58 -5.53
C ARG A 2 0.29 -5.33 -5.70
N CYS A 3 0.38 -4.53 -4.65
CA CYS A 3 1.32 -3.41 -4.48
C CYS A 3 1.64 -3.34 -2.98
N LEU A 4 2.90 -3.14 -2.64
CA LEU A 4 3.43 -3.24 -1.28
C LEU A 4 3.03 -4.56 -0.60
N GLY A 5 2.99 -5.66 -1.36
CA GLY A 5 2.61 -6.99 -0.87
C GLY A 5 1.14 -7.16 -0.49
N ILE A 6 0.27 -6.18 -0.74
CA ILE A 6 -1.17 -6.27 -0.46
C ILE A 6 -2.01 -6.03 -1.72
N PRO A 7 -3.30 -6.42 -1.76
CA PRO A 7 -4.13 -6.25 -2.94
C PRO A 7 -4.38 -4.77 -3.23
N VAL A 8 -4.36 -4.40 -4.50
CA VAL A 8 -4.68 -3.04 -4.91
C VAL A 8 -6.20 -2.86 -4.90
N ASP A 9 -6.66 -1.93 -4.07
CA ASP A 9 -8.04 -1.45 -4.02
C ASP A 9 -8.57 -1.19 -5.44
N HIS A 10 -9.68 -1.83 -5.79
CA HIS A 10 -10.31 -1.73 -7.12
C HIS A 10 -10.53 -0.28 -7.55
N ARG A 11 -10.85 0.62 -6.61
CA ARG A 11 -11.13 2.04 -6.87
C ARG A 11 -9.90 2.83 -7.29
N LEU A 12 -8.70 2.39 -6.90
CA LEU A 12 -7.43 2.96 -7.37
C LEU A 12 -7.12 2.56 -8.81
N ARG A 13 -7.65 1.42 -9.27
CA ARG A 13 -7.37 0.93 -10.63
C ARG A 13 -7.98 1.81 -11.71
N GLY A 14 -9.12 2.45 -11.41
CA GLY A 14 -9.73 3.45 -12.28
C GLY A 14 -8.99 4.79 -12.33
N LEU A 15 -7.96 4.99 -11.50
CA LEU A 15 -7.10 6.18 -11.53
C LEU A 15 -5.80 5.94 -12.31
N ARG A 16 -5.60 4.70 -12.79
CA ARG A 16 -4.40 4.34 -13.52
C ARG A 16 -4.43 4.91 -14.92
N ARG A 17 -3.23 5.29 -15.37
CA ARG A 17 -2.99 5.72 -16.74
C ARG A 17 -3.43 4.67 -17.76
N THR A 18 -4.07 5.17 -18.82
CA THR A 18 -4.34 4.43 -20.05
C THR A 18 -3.27 4.75 -21.10
N PRO A 19 -2.84 3.79 -21.93
CA PRO A 19 -1.89 4.06 -23.01
C PRO A 19 -2.42 5.14 -23.96
N GLY A 20 -1.69 6.25 -24.11
CA GLY A 20 -2.04 7.37 -25.02
C GLY A 20 -2.16 8.74 -24.35
N GLU A 21 -2.21 8.80 -23.02
CA GLU A 21 -2.19 10.08 -22.29
C GLU A 21 -0.82 10.77 -22.40
N GLN A 22 -0.80 12.09 -22.56
CA GLN A 22 0.43 12.87 -22.75
C GLN A 22 1.34 12.76 -21.53
N GLN A 23 2.62 12.49 -21.76
CA GLN A 23 3.64 12.51 -20.70
C GLN A 23 3.86 13.93 -20.19
N PRO A 24 4.33 14.10 -18.95
CA PRO A 24 4.74 15.39 -18.43
C PRO A 24 5.88 15.93 -19.30
N THR A 25 5.92 17.25 -19.44
CA THR A 25 6.92 17.97 -20.20
C THR A 25 8.33 17.75 -19.64
N GLN A 26 9.21 17.16 -20.45
CA GLN A 26 10.65 17.13 -20.21
C GLN A 26 11.30 18.07 -21.22
N ASP A 27 11.46 19.33 -20.83
CA ASP A 27 11.65 20.43 -21.79
C ASP A 27 13.12 20.76 -22.07
N SER A 28 14.02 20.47 -21.14
CA SER A 28 15.45 20.83 -21.27
C SER A 28 16.34 20.03 -20.33
N THR A 29 17.66 20.05 -20.57
CA THR A 29 18.66 19.62 -19.58
C THR A 29 18.52 20.44 -18.29
N SER A 30 18.73 19.82 -17.14
CA SER A 30 18.65 20.47 -15.82
C SER A 30 19.96 20.36 -15.06
N GLU A 31 20.30 21.43 -14.33
CA GLU A 31 21.54 21.55 -13.57
C GLU A 31 21.51 20.88 -12.18
N HIS A 32 20.40 20.25 -11.79
CA HIS A 32 20.21 19.70 -10.45
C HIS A 32 21.24 18.62 -10.09
N ILE A 33 21.61 17.74 -11.03
CA ILE A 33 22.66 16.74 -10.82
C ILE A 33 24.02 17.41 -10.57
N ARG A 34 24.37 18.47 -11.32
CA ARG A 34 25.62 19.20 -11.07
C ARG A 34 25.63 19.84 -9.68
N ILE A 35 24.53 20.45 -9.25
CA ILE A 35 24.40 21.06 -7.92
C ILE A 35 24.61 20.01 -6.81
N LEU A 36 24.03 18.82 -6.97
CA LEU A 36 24.21 17.71 -6.03
C LEU A 36 25.65 17.19 -6.05
N SER A 37 26.23 16.99 -7.24
CA SER A 37 27.60 16.50 -7.41
C SER A 37 28.64 17.42 -6.78
N GLU A 38 28.51 18.74 -6.98
CA GLU A 38 29.39 19.74 -6.36
C GLU A 38 29.31 19.69 -4.83
N PHE A 39 28.10 19.57 -4.28
CA PHE A 39 27.92 19.46 -2.84
C PHE A 39 28.51 18.15 -2.29
N GLY A 40 28.22 17.00 -2.91
CA GLY A 40 28.72 15.70 -2.48
C GLY A 40 30.24 15.60 -2.51
N ARG A 41 30.90 16.08 -3.58
CA ARG A 41 32.36 16.15 -3.67
C ARG A 41 32.98 17.00 -2.56
N SER A 42 32.32 18.11 -2.18
CA SER A 42 32.78 18.93 -1.06
C SER A 42 32.73 18.24 0.32
N LEU A 43 32.02 17.11 0.42
CA LEU A 43 31.98 16.27 1.61
C LEU A 43 33.08 15.19 1.60
N THR A 44 33.49 14.72 0.41
CA THR A 44 34.60 13.78 0.23
C THR A 44 35.97 14.42 0.47
N ASP A 45 36.16 15.70 0.11
CA ASP A 45 37.47 16.37 0.17
C ASP A 45 37.92 16.81 1.59
N LYS A 46 37.17 16.48 2.65
CA LYS A 46 37.49 16.91 4.02
C LYS A 46 38.36 15.87 4.74
N ASN A 47 39.67 16.03 4.61
CA ASN A 47 40.74 15.26 5.27
C ASN A 47 40.50 15.05 6.80
N ASP A 48 39.96 13.89 7.17
CA ASP A 48 40.48 12.98 8.23
C ASP A 48 39.46 11.86 8.59
N ASP A 49 38.21 11.96 8.14
CA ASP A 49 37.23 10.88 8.11
C ASP A 49 36.38 11.11 6.84
N ASP A 50 36.42 10.20 5.86
CA ASP A 50 35.62 10.32 4.64
C ASP A 50 34.13 10.34 5.02
N PHE A 51 33.53 11.54 5.07
CA PHE A 51 32.11 11.73 5.44
C PHE A 51 31.14 11.13 4.41
N LEU A 52 31.61 10.91 3.17
CA LEU A 52 30.84 10.39 2.06
C LEU A 52 31.74 9.59 1.12
N SER A 53 31.43 8.31 0.95
CA SER A 53 32.10 7.44 -0.02
C SER A 53 31.73 7.81 -1.46
N ALA A 54 32.59 7.45 -2.42
CA ALA A 54 32.29 7.62 -3.85
C ALA A 54 31.02 6.86 -4.26
N HIS A 55 30.78 5.69 -3.67
CA HIS A 55 29.59 4.87 -3.92
C HIS A 55 28.30 5.55 -3.46
N GLU A 56 28.30 6.20 -2.30
CA GLU A 56 27.16 6.98 -1.81
C GLU A 56 26.86 8.19 -2.69
N LEU A 57 27.91 8.86 -3.17
CA LEU A 57 27.77 9.97 -4.11
C LEU A 57 27.11 9.49 -5.41
N ASP A 58 27.67 8.46 -6.04
CA ASP A 58 27.15 7.91 -7.29
C ASP A 58 25.71 7.43 -7.13
N PHE A 59 25.40 6.76 -6.02
CA PHE A 59 24.03 6.33 -5.69
C PHE A 59 23.05 7.50 -5.62
N GLY A 60 23.40 8.56 -4.88
CA GLY A 60 22.54 9.72 -4.74
C GLY A 60 22.36 10.51 -6.04
N LEU A 61 23.35 10.49 -6.93
CA LEU A 61 23.24 11.10 -8.25
C LEU A 61 22.36 10.27 -9.20
N GLU A 62 22.50 8.95 -9.21
CA GLU A 62 21.61 8.05 -9.99
C GLU A 62 20.16 8.18 -9.52
N LEU A 63 19.93 8.24 -8.20
CA LEU A 63 18.59 8.43 -7.61
C LEU A 63 17.93 9.75 -8.05
N ALA A 64 18.73 10.78 -8.33
CA ALA A 64 18.25 12.10 -8.72
C ALA A 64 17.97 12.24 -10.23
N ARG A 65 18.33 11.26 -11.06
CA ARG A 65 18.01 11.24 -12.50
C ARG A 65 16.50 11.24 -12.74
N PRO A 66 16.00 11.53 -13.96
CA PRO A 66 16.72 11.97 -15.16
C PRO A 66 17.21 13.41 -15.12
N GLU A 67 18.29 13.71 -15.86
CA GLU A 67 18.98 15.02 -16.01
C GLU A 67 18.18 16.05 -16.84
N CYS A 68 16.85 16.02 -16.77
CA CYS A 68 15.97 16.94 -17.47
C CYS A 68 15.20 17.84 -16.48
N THR A 69 14.55 18.89 -16.95
CA THR A 69 13.56 19.67 -16.19
C THR A 69 12.19 18.98 -16.17
N GLY A 70 11.27 19.46 -15.34
CA GLY A 70 9.88 18.98 -15.30
C GLY A 70 9.69 17.63 -14.61
N GLY A 71 8.50 17.04 -14.78
CA GLY A 71 8.14 15.72 -14.28
C GLY A 71 7.79 15.67 -12.79
N LEU A 72 7.75 14.44 -12.28
CA LEU A 72 7.46 14.12 -10.88
C LEU A 72 8.76 14.01 -10.08
N VAL A 73 8.86 14.79 -9.00
CA VAL A 73 9.90 14.65 -7.98
C VAL A 73 9.31 14.06 -6.71
N ILE A 74 9.91 12.98 -6.20
CA ILE A 74 9.61 12.44 -4.88
C ILE A 74 10.69 12.90 -3.91
N VAL A 75 10.27 13.53 -2.82
CA VAL A 75 11.22 14.02 -1.81
C VAL A 75 11.17 13.14 -0.57
N LEU A 76 12.25 12.39 -0.34
CA LEU A 76 12.47 11.58 0.86
C LEU A 76 13.25 12.37 1.92
N TYR A 77 13.43 11.77 3.10
CA TYR A 77 14.07 12.49 4.21
C TYR A 77 15.59 12.54 4.05
N ARG A 78 16.25 11.40 4.18
CA ARG A 78 17.70 11.24 4.14
C ARG A 78 18.08 9.79 3.82
N PRO A 79 19.32 9.54 3.37
CA PRO A 79 19.87 8.19 3.25
C PRO A 79 19.86 7.45 4.60
N ASP A 80 19.64 6.14 4.58
CA ASP A 80 19.66 5.34 5.80
C ASP A 80 21.12 4.99 6.16
N PRO A 81 21.58 5.29 7.38
CA PRO A 81 22.98 5.07 7.79
C PRO A 81 23.41 3.60 7.82
N SER A 82 22.46 2.65 7.68
CA SER A 82 22.75 1.22 7.63
C SER A 82 22.86 0.66 6.21
N GLN A 83 22.67 1.49 5.17
CA GLN A 83 22.80 1.05 3.77
C GLN A 83 24.27 0.87 3.37
N ASP A 84 24.53 -0.13 2.54
CA ASP A 84 25.85 -0.41 1.98
C ASP A 84 25.84 -0.17 0.47
N TYR A 85 26.48 0.90 0.02
CA TYR A 85 26.42 1.32 -1.38
C TYR A 85 27.45 0.62 -2.28
N SER A 86 28.26 -0.30 -1.74
CA SER A 86 29.38 -0.92 -2.45
C SER A 86 28.99 -1.77 -3.66
N GLU A 87 27.76 -2.30 -3.69
CA GLU A 87 27.25 -3.12 -4.80
C GLU A 87 26.55 -2.30 -5.90
N GLY A 88 26.50 -0.98 -5.75
CA GLY A 88 25.95 -0.06 -6.74
C GLY A 88 24.42 0.09 -6.71
N TYR A 89 23.92 0.98 -7.56
CA TYR A 89 22.53 1.47 -7.53
C TYR A 89 21.46 0.37 -7.61
N VAL A 90 21.58 -0.53 -8.59
CA VAL A 90 20.54 -1.55 -8.85
C VAL A 90 20.39 -2.53 -7.69
N ALA A 91 21.51 -2.94 -7.07
CA ALA A 91 21.50 -3.84 -5.92
C ALA A 91 20.84 -3.18 -4.70
N GLU A 92 21.21 -1.92 -4.44
CA GLU A 92 20.72 -1.19 -3.27
C GLU A 92 19.27 -0.71 -3.41
N GLU A 93 18.83 -0.35 -4.61
CA GLU A 93 17.41 -0.08 -4.86
C GLU A 93 16.55 -1.31 -4.52
N ALA A 94 17.01 -2.50 -4.87
CA ALA A 94 16.28 -3.76 -4.62
C ALA A 94 16.29 -4.17 -3.14
N ARG A 95 17.39 -3.91 -2.40
CA ARG A 95 17.53 -4.26 -0.97
C ARG A 95 16.85 -3.25 -0.05
N CYS A 96 16.89 -1.97 -0.41
CA CYS A 96 16.28 -0.92 0.38
C CYS A 96 14.75 -1.02 0.31
N ARG A 97 14.13 -1.53 1.38
CA ARG A 97 12.67 -1.71 1.47
C ARG A 97 11.89 -0.42 1.16
N THR A 98 12.45 0.74 1.49
CA THR A 98 11.83 2.05 1.19
C THR A 98 11.85 2.34 -0.31
N LEU A 99 12.98 2.13 -0.99
CA LEU A 99 13.11 2.39 -2.43
C LEU A 99 12.38 1.33 -3.27
N ALA A 100 12.48 0.06 -2.89
CA ALA A 100 11.67 -1.00 -3.48
C ALA A 100 10.16 -0.68 -3.37
N ALA A 101 9.72 -0.11 -2.25
CA ALA A 101 8.34 0.35 -2.09
C ALA A 101 8.01 1.53 -3.02
N VAL A 102 8.90 2.52 -3.16
CA VAL A 102 8.71 3.64 -4.10
C VAL A 102 8.58 3.12 -5.54
N LYS A 103 9.45 2.19 -5.95
CA LYS A 103 9.41 1.56 -7.28
C LYS A 103 8.09 0.84 -7.53
N ASP A 104 7.64 0.02 -6.58
CA ASP A 104 6.36 -0.70 -6.67
C ASP A 104 5.16 0.28 -6.72
N LEU A 105 5.19 1.35 -5.92
CA LEU A 105 4.14 2.37 -5.94
C LEU A 105 4.04 3.11 -7.27
N ILE A 106 5.18 3.48 -7.86
CA ILE A 106 5.24 4.18 -9.15
C ILE A 106 4.81 3.26 -10.28
N SER A 107 5.36 2.04 -10.33
CA SER A 107 4.93 1.03 -11.29
C SER A 107 3.42 0.77 -11.17
N ASN A 108 2.89 0.68 -9.94
CA ASN A 108 1.46 0.47 -9.74
C ASN A 108 0.59 1.65 -10.21
N ALA A 109 0.98 2.88 -9.88
CA ALA A 109 0.26 4.09 -10.25
C ALA A 109 0.28 4.37 -11.75
N THR A 110 1.36 3.96 -12.42
CA THR A 110 1.55 4.14 -13.87
C THR A 110 1.15 2.91 -14.69
N ASN A 111 0.59 1.88 -14.05
CA ASN A 111 0.25 0.59 -14.67
C ASN A 111 1.45 -0.07 -15.39
N GLY A 112 2.64 0.04 -14.80
CA GLY A 112 3.90 -0.51 -15.29
C GLY A 112 4.57 0.32 -16.38
N MET A 113 4.05 1.50 -16.71
CA MET A 113 4.61 2.36 -17.77
C MET A 113 5.83 3.16 -17.32
N MET A 114 6.01 3.35 -16.01
CA MET A 114 7.15 4.04 -15.44
C MET A 114 7.69 3.25 -14.26
N ASP A 115 8.99 3.36 -14.07
CA ASP A 115 9.71 2.99 -12.87
C ASP A 115 10.44 4.22 -12.32
N THR A 116 11.43 3.98 -11.48
CA THR A 116 12.27 4.97 -10.83
C THR A 116 13.17 5.72 -11.80
N ASP A 117 13.50 5.18 -12.98
CA ASP A 117 14.34 5.87 -13.98
C ASP A 117 13.60 7.03 -14.66
N ALA A 118 12.26 7.01 -14.62
CA ALA A 118 11.40 8.03 -15.23
C ALA A 118 11.05 9.19 -14.28
N ILE A 119 11.43 9.11 -13.01
CA ILE A 119 11.12 10.10 -11.97
C ILE A 119 12.37 10.50 -11.21
N THR A 120 12.34 11.67 -10.59
CA THR A 120 13.47 12.12 -9.77
C THR A 120 13.18 11.89 -8.29
N ILE A 121 14.09 11.23 -7.58
CA ILE A 121 14.01 11.06 -6.14
C ILE A 121 15.11 11.90 -5.49
N LEU A 122 14.72 12.81 -4.59
CA LEU A 122 15.65 13.66 -3.86
C LEU A 122 15.51 13.44 -2.36
N ASP A 123 16.63 13.40 -1.65
CA ASP A 123 16.62 13.53 -0.21
C ASP A 123 16.63 15.00 0.21
N SER A 124 15.76 15.32 1.17
CA SER A 124 15.72 16.64 1.80
C SER A 124 17.02 16.99 2.56
N MET A 125 17.79 15.96 2.91
CA MET A 125 19.14 15.99 3.48
C MET A 125 20.11 15.20 2.60
N ALA A 126 20.35 15.69 1.38
CA ALA A 126 21.24 15.04 0.43
C ALA A 126 22.59 14.64 1.08
N PHE A 127 22.97 13.37 0.93
CA PHE A 127 24.23 12.78 1.40
C PHE A 127 24.48 12.80 2.92
N ILE A 128 23.52 13.22 3.76
CA ILE A 128 23.69 13.25 5.22
C ILE A 128 22.87 12.13 5.84
N SER A 129 23.54 11.06 6.28
CA SER A 129 22.90 9.93 6.96
C SER A 129 22.75 10.13 8.48
N GLU A 130 23.64 10.92 9.10
CA GLU A 130 23.62 11.21 10.54
C GLU A 130 22.66 12.35 10.93
N ASP A 131 22.25 12.38 12.20
CA ASP A 131 21.39 13.45 12.74
C ASP A 131 22.21 14.65 13.22
N TYR A 132 22.50 15.57 12.29
CA TYR A 132 23.16 16.83 12.61
C TYR A 132 22.17 17.99 12.79
N ASP A 133 21.02 17.73 13.42
CA ASP A 133 19.93 18.68 13.65
C ASP A 133 20.43 20.11 14.03
N GLY A 134 20.23 21.06 13.12
CA GLY A 134 20.56 22.47 13.33
C GLY A 134 22.03 22.88 13.13
N SER A 135 22.91 21.96 12.72
CA SER A 135 24.29 22.26 12.36
C SER A 135 24.42 23.10 11.08
N VAL A 136 25.62 23.65 10.83
CA VAL A 136 25.94 24.36 9.57
C VAL A 136 25.77 23.43 8.37
N LEU A 137 26.24 22.19 8.48
CA LEU A 137 26.15 21.17 7.44
C LEU A 137 24.68 20.83 7.11
N HIS A 138 23.85 20.67 8.13
CA HIS A 138 22.41 20.45 7.97
C HIS A 138 21.74 21.59 7.20
N VAL A 139 22.03 22.86 7.55
CA VAL A 139 21.48 24.02 6.82
C VAL A 139 22.00 24.06 5.39
N GLN A 140 23.27 23.69 5.17
CA GLN A 140 23.87 23.65 3.84
C GLN A 140 23.21 22.58 2.96
N ALA A 141 22.98 21.38 3.46
CA ALA A 141 22.26 20.32 2.73
C ALA A 141 20.82 20.74 2.37
N GLN A 142 20.08 21.35 3.30
CA GLN A 142 18.73 21.86 3.00
C GLN A 142 18.76 22.92 1.88
N LYS A 143 19.76 23.81 1.89
CA LYS A 143 19.94 24.81 0.82
C LYS A 143 20.32 24.16 -0.51
N THR A 144 21.20 23.15 -0.51
CA THR A 144 21.57 22.38 -1.70
C THR A 144 20.34 21.69 -2.29
N PHE A 145 19.57 20.99 -1.46
CA PHE A 145 18.32 20.36 -1.87
C PHE A 145 17.36 21.36 -2.53
N LEU A 146 17.12 22.53 -1.92
CA LEU A 146 16.24 23.54 -2.50
C LEU A 146 16.75 24.08 -3.83
N ARG A 147 18.07 24.30 -3.96
CA ARG A 147 18.70 24.73 -5.23
C ARG A 147 18.56 23.65 -6.31
N ALA A 148 18.76 22.38 -5.96
CA ALA A 148 18.60 21.26 -6.87
C ALA A 148 17.13 21.12 -7.32
N LEU A 149 16.18 21.22 -6.38
CA LEU A 149 14.75 21.17 -6.68
C LEU A 149 14.31 22.33 -7.59
N GLU A 150 14.79 23.55 -7.32
CA GLU A 150 14.53 24.71 -8.17
C GLU A 150 15.12 24.54 -9.58
N ALA A 151 16.35 24.02 -9.69
CA ALA A 151 16.96 23.71 -10.97
C ALA A 151 16.24 22.57 -11.71
N LYS A 152 15.66 21.60 -10.99
CA LYS A 152 14.87 20.50 -11.55
C LYS A 152 13.55 21.00 -12.16
N ARG A 153 13.04 22.15 -11.69
CA ARG A 153 11.83 22.77 -12.27
C ARG A 153 10.64 21.78 -12.37
N PRO A 154 10.30 21.01 -11.33
CA PRO A 154 9.31 19.94 -11.44
C PRO A 154 7.90 20.44 -11.71
N ASP A 155 7.06 19.60 -12.32
CA ASP A 155 5.62 19.86 -12.44
C ASP A 155 4.91 19.52 -11.12
N VAL A 156 5.31 18.39 -10.52
CA VAL A 156 4.74 17.86 -9.28
C VAL A 156 5.84 17.46 -8.30
N VAL A 157 5.65 17.81 -7.04
CA VAL A 157 6.49 17.38 -5.93
C VAL A 157 5.66 16.57 -4.93
N LEU A 158 6.01 15.29 -4.76
CA LEU A 158 5.47 14.42 -3.72
C LEU A 158 6.38 14.50 -2.48
N SER A 159 5.93 15.24 -1.48
CA SER A 159 6.68 15.50 -0.25
C SER A 159 6.47 14.39 0.78
N CYS A 160 7.44 13.48 0.89
CA CYS A 160 7.44 12.34 1.81
C CYS A 160 8.32 12.57 3.06
N PHE A 161 8.78 13.78 3.32
CA PHE A 161 9.76 14.09 4.37
C PHE A 161 9.21 15.05 5.44
N ARG A 162 9.85 15.00 6.61
CA ARG A 162 9.70 16.01 7.66
C ARG A 162 11.06 16.25 8.32
N THR A 163 11.41 17.51 8.51
CA THR A 163 12.68 17.92 9.09
C THR A 163 12.52 19.13 9.98
N LYS A 164 13.36 19.26 11.01
CA LYS A 164 13.51 20.54 11.69
C LYS A 164 14.19 21.51 10.72
N THR A 165 13.64 22.71 10.57
CA THR A 165 14.23 23.72 9.70
C THR A 165 13.79 25.11 10.13
N LYS A 166 14.68 26.09 9.93
CA LYS A 166 14.38 27.52 10.05
C LYS A 166 14.03 28.14 8.70
N ILE A 167 14.20 27.42 7.58
CA ILE A 167 13.91 27.91 6.24
C ILE A 167 12.40 27.79 6.01
N LYS A 168 11.71 28.94 5.90
CA LYS A 168 10.25 28.98 5.76
C LYS A 168 9.74 28.14 4.58
N PHE A 169 10.33 28.31 3.39
CA PHE A 169 9.92 27.56 2.21
C PHE A 169 10.06 26.04 2.40
N MET A 170 11.15 25.60 3.04
CA MET A 170 11.35 24.18 3.39
C MET A 170 10.29 23.67 4.35
N LYS A 171 9.82 24.49 5.30
CA LYS A 171 8.73 24.16 6.23
C LYS A 171 7.40 23.96 5.51
N ASP A 172 7.12 24.81 4.53
CA ASP A 172 5.89 24.75 3.73
C ASP A 172 5.90 23.56 2.75
N LEU A 173 7.10 23.14 2.32
CA LEU A 173 7.30 22.02 1.40
C LEU A 173 7.11 20.63 2.06
N GLN A 174 7.22 20.51 3.39
CA GLN A 174 7.20 19.20 4.07
C GLN A 174 5.87 18.46 3.94
N GLY A 175 5.92 17.14 4.14
CA GLY A 175 4.73 16.34 4.36
C GLY A 175 4.01 16.73 5.65
N GLN A 176 2.68 16.85 5.59
CA GLN A 176 1.83 17.20 6.73
C GLN A 176 1.61 16.04 7.72
N GLY A 177 1.94 14.80 7.29
CA GLY A 177 1.80 13.58 8.07
C GLY A 177 0.66 12.68 7.60
N ILE A 178 0.43 11.60 8.33
CA ILE A 178 -0.51 10.53 7.97
C ILE A 178 -1.95 11.05 8.05
N GLY A 179 -2.71 10.81 6.98
CA GLY A 179 -4.14 11.08 6.90
C GLY A 179 -4.53 12.57 7.00
N LYS A 180 -3.56 13.49 7.02
CA LYS A 180 -3.83 14.92 6.96
C LYS A 180 -4.24 15.35 5.56
N ASP A 181 -4.97 16.47 5.53
CA ASP A 181 -5.55 16.97 4.31
C ASP A 181 -4.49 17.14 3.22
N ASN A 182 -4.81 16.60 2.05
CA ASN A 182 -3.92 16.54 0.91
C ASN A 182 -4.46 17.34 -0.25
N HIS A 183 -5.02 18.52 0.07
CA HIS A 183 -5.29 19.52 -0.93
C HIS A 183 -4.06 19.74 -1.79
N LEU A 184 -4.32 19.85 -3.09
CA LEU A 184 -3.32 20.21 -4.07
C LEU A 184 -2.85 21.63 -3.76
N VAL A 185 -1.60 21.77 -3.33
CA VAL A 185 -1.04 23.08 -3.00
C VAL A 185 -0.19 23.53 -4.18
N ARG A 186 -0.56 24.64 -4.81
CA ARG A 186 0.31 25.31 -5.77
C ARG A 186 1.38 26.06 -4.99
N MET A 187 2.64 25.76 -5.28
CA MET A 187 3.80 26.41 -4.67
C MET A 187 4.58 27.16 -5.73
N THR A 188 5.27 28.21 -5.31
CA THR A 188 6.10 29.03 -6.19
C THR A 188 7.49 29.16 -5.59
N PHE A 189 8.53 28.90 -6.37
CA PHE A 189 9.90 29.12 -5.94
C PHE A 189 10.14 30.62 -5.69
N PRO A 190 10.68 31.01 -4.51
CA PRO A 190 10.83 32.42 -4.18
C PRO A 190 11.75 33.22 -5.12
N ALA A 191 12.76 32.58 -5.72
CA ALA A 191 13.76 33.28 -6.53
C ALA A 191 13.40 33.33 -8.01
N THR A 192 12.85 32.25 -8.57
CA THR A 192 12.52 32.14 -10.01
C THR A 192 11.06 32.42 -10.34
N ALA A 193 10.18 32.52 -9.34
CA ALA A 193 8.73 32.61 -9.53
C ALA A 193 8.11 31.44 -10.31
N GLN A 194 8.84 30.33 -10.49
CA GLN A 194 8.30 29.14 -11.12
C GLN A 194 7.31 28.44 -10.20
N GLU A 195 6.19 27.99 -10.75
CA GLU A 195 5.17 27.24 -10.05
C GLU A 195 5.34 25.72 -10.21
N PHE A 196 4.89 24.98 -9.20
CA PHE A 196 4.73 23.53 -9.21
C PHE A 196 3.61 23.12 -8.27
N GLN A 197 3.16 21.88 -8.39
CA GLN A 197 2.12 21.33 -7.53
C GLN A 197 2.71 20.42 -6.45
N ARG A 198 2.44 20.73 -5.19
CA ARG A 198 2.91 19.97 -4.05
C ARG A 198 1.81 19.06 -3.51
N ILE A 199 2.16 17.80 -3.30
CA ILE A 199 1.32 16.77 -2.69
C ILE A 199 2.01 16.26 -1.43
N SER A 200 1.26 16.22 -0.34
CA SER A 200 1.70 15.65 0.92
C SER A 200 1.64 14.13 0.87
N ALA A 201 2.72 13.50 1.29
CA ALA A 201 2.71 12.11 1.71
C ALA A 201 3.38 11.95 3.07
N PHE A 202 3.20 10.80 3.68
CA PHE A 202 4.07 10.40 4.79
C PHE A 202 5.18 9.51 4.22
N HIS A 203 6.30 9.40 4.96
CA HIS A 203 7.46 8.68 4.47
C HIS A 203 7.15 7.19 4.22
N PRO A 204 7.52 6.60 3.06
CA PRO A 204 7.22 5.20 2.74
C PRO A 204 7.70 4.20 3.80
N SER A 205 8.87 4.45 4.42
CA SER A 205 9.40 3.63 5.51
C SER A 205 8.43 3.46 6.69
N TYR A 206 7.50 4.40 6.89
CA TYR A 206 6.47 4.23 7.92
C TYR A 206 5.56 3.03 7.62
N ALA A 207 5.11 2.86 6.37
CA ALA A 207 4.19 1.79 5.98
C ALA A 207 4.90 0.45 5.74
N VAL A 208 6.17 0.47 5.34
CA VAL A 208 6.90 -0.77 5.00
C VAL A 208 7.88 -1.23 6.08
N ASN A 209 8.40 -0.34 6.92
CA ASN A 209 9.35 -0.70 7.99
C ASN A 209 8.72 -0.57 9.39
N ARG A 210 8.16 0.59 9.73
CA ARG A 210 7.71 0.88 11.10
C ARG A 210 6.36 0.23 11.45
N MET A 211 5.38 0.39 10.58
CA MET A 211 3.99 -0.05 10.75
C MET A 211 3.61 -1.08 9.69
N ALA A 212 4.56 -1.96 9.35
CA ALA A 212 4.40 -2.95 8.31
C ALA A 212 3.18 -3.86 8.53
N PHE A 213 2.76 -4.08 9.77
CA PHE A 213 1.65 -4.96 10.11
C PHE A 213 0.25 -4.35 9.86
N ASP A 214 0.14 -3.06 9.54
CA ASP A 214 -1.15 -2.41 9.30
C ASP A 214 -1.31 -2.02 7.81
N PRO A 215 -2.18 -2.73 7.06
CA PRO A 215 -2.36 -2.46 5.64
C PRO A 215 -3.02 -1.10 5.35
N CYS A 216 -3.68 -0.44 6.31
CA CYS A 216 -4.28 0.90 6.11
C CYS A 216 -3.23 1.87 5.55
N PHE A 217 -2.03 1.88 6.13
CA PHE A 217 -0.98 2.80 5.71
C PHE A 217 -0.47 2.49 4.32
N ARG A 218 -0.36 1.21 3.94
CA ARG A 218 0.02 0.82 2.58
C ARG A 218 -1.03 1.30 1.57
N HIS A 219 -2.32 1.14 1.85
CA HIS A 219 -3.40 1.68 1.00
C HIS A 219 -3.36 3.20 0.89
N LEU A 220 -3.17 3.92 2.00
CA LEU A 220 -3.06 5.38 1.97
C LEU A 220 -1.83 5.83 1.16
N LEU A 221 -0.71 5.13 1.29
CA LEU A 221 0.51 5.44 0.53
C LEU A 221 0.29 5.22 -0.98
N MET A 222 -0.37 4.13 -1.37
CA MET A 222 -0.79 3.92 -2.75
C MET A 222 -1.65 5.07 -3.25
N LEU A 223 -2.67 5.48 -2.50
CA LEU A 223 -3.52 6.61 -2.86
C LEU A 223 -2.71 7.91 -3.07
N GLN A 224 -1.72 8.19 -2.23
CA GLN A 224 -0.89 9.40 -2.34
C GLN A 224 0.03 9.38 -3.56
N PHE A 225 0.58 8.22 -3.93
CA PHE A 225 1.38 8.05 -5.14
C PHE A 225 0.52 8.11 -6.40
N HIS A 226 -0.64 7.45 -6.41
CA HIS A 226 -1.64 7.57 -7.46
C HIS A 226 -2.09 9.02 -7.63
N GLN A 227 -2.27 9.75 -6.54
CA GLN A 227 -2.57 11.19 -6.58
C GLN A 227 -1.45 11.97 -7.27
N ALA A 228 -0.19 11.77 -6.88
CA ALA A 228 0.94 12.49 -7.49
C ALA A 228 1.06 12.27 -8.99
N VAL A 229 0.95 11.01 -9.37
CA VAL A 229 1.02 10.55 -10.75
C VAL A 229 -0.16 11.10 -11.57
N SER A 230 -1.40 10.96 -11.08
CA SER A 230 -2.60 11.47 -11.76
C SER A 230 -2.61 12.99 -11.89
N VAL A 231 -2.12 13.69 -10.88
CA VAL A 231 -1.99 15.15 -10.88
C VAL A 231 -0.98 15.61 -11.93
N CYS A 232 0.15 14.90 -12.05
CA CYS A 232 1.18 15.19 -13.05
C CYS A 232 0.64 15.11 -14.49
N TRP A 233 -0.44 14.35 -14.69
CA TRP A 233 -1.14 14.22 -15.98
C TRP A 233 -2.47 14.96 -16.07
N GLY A 234 -2.83 15.76 -15.06
CA GLY A 234 -4.08 16.54 -15.08
C GLY A 234 -5.36 15.71 -15.00
N MET A 235 -5.31 14.48 -14.48
CA MET A 235 -6.45 13.55 -14.42
C MET A 235 -7.01 13.36 -13.01
N TRP A 236 -6.42 14.01 -12.01
CA TRP A 236 -6.80 13.76 -10.63
C TRP A 236 -8.19 14.27 -10.30
N GLU A 237 -9.04 13.35 -9.84
CA GLU A 237 -10.36 13.65 -9.29
C GLU A 237 -10.45 13.17 -7.83
N HIS A 238 -10.88 14.06 -6.94
CA HIS A 238 -11.08 13.72 -5.54
C HIS A 238 -12.43 13.01 -5.34
N LYS A 239 -12.39 11.82 -4.72
CA LYS A 239 -13.59 11.03 -4.39
C LYS A 239 -13.77 10.90 -2.87
N LEU A 240 -15.02 10.82 -2.41
CA LEU A 240 -15.37 10.77 -0.97
C LEU A 240 -14.65 9.64 -0.21
N TRP A 241 -14.52 8.46 -0.80
CA TRP A 241 -13.85 7.33 -0.16
C TRP A 241 -12.38 7.62 0.15
N MET A 242 -11.73 8.50 -0.62
CA MET A 242 -10.34 8.88 -0.40
C MET A 242 -10.19 9.72 0.87
N ALA A 243 -11.17 10.57 1.17
CA ALA A 243 -11.21 11.33 2.43
C ALA A 243 -11.45 10.39 3.61
N HIS A 244 -12.34 9.41 3.45
CA HIS A 244 -12.57 8.37 4.45
C HIS A 244 -11.29 7.56 4.75
N LEU A 245 -10.57 7.09 3.73
CA LEU A 245 -9.29 6.37 3.92
C LEU A 245 -8.25 7.23 4.67
N ARG A 246 -8.16 8.51 4.35
CA ARG A 246 -7.28 9.45 5.07
C ARG A 246 -7.67 9.56 6.55
N ALA A 247 -8.97 9.73 6.84
CA ALA A 247 -9.47 9.83 8.20
C ALA A 247 -9.19 8.55 9.01
N CYS A 248 -9.48 7.37 8.45
CA CYS A 248 -9.22 6.08 9.10
C CYS A 248 -7.74 5.91 9.44
N CYS A 249 -6.82 6.19 8.50
CA CYS A 249 -5.41 6.04 8.80
C CYS A 249 -4.89 7.15 9.73
N ALA A 250 -5.48 8.36 9.76
CA ALA A 250 -5.15 9.37 10.76
C ALA A 250 -5.53 8.92 12.18
N GLU A 251 -6.72 8.31 12.33
CA GLU A 251 -7.19 7.74 13.58
C GLU A 251 -6.29 6.58 14.04
N LYS A 252 -6.00 5.60 13.16
CA LYS A 252 -5.06 4.52 13.47
C LYS A 252 -3.70 5.07 13.87
N ALA A 253 -3.14 6.03 13.12
CA ALA A 253 -1.85 6.64 13.46
C ALA A 253 -1.87 7.38 14.81
N TRP A 254 -2.99 7.97 15.20
CA TRP A 254 -3.16 8.59 16.52
C TRP A 254 -3.19 7.53 17.63
N LEU A 255 -3.97 6.45 17.44
CA LEU A 255 -4.03 5.33 18.37
C LEU A 255 -2.63 4.75 18.63
N TYR A 256 -1.77 4.70 17.59
CA TYR A 256 -0.41 4.15 17.64
C TYR A 256 0.64 5.04 18.33
N LYS A 257 0.30 6.25 18.76
CA LYS A 257 1.23 7.12 19.52
C LYS A 257 1.38 6.74 20.99
N GLY A 258 0.53 5.88 21.53
CA GLY A 258 0.53 5.50 22.95
C GLY A 258 1.60 4.47 23.33
N PRO A 259 1.96 4.36 24.63
CA PRO A 259 3.00 3.47 25.16
C PRO A 259 2.62 1.98 25.18
N LEU A 260 1.45 1.62 24.64
CA LEU A 260 1.03 0.22 24.55
C LEU A 260 2.08 -0.59 23.82
N PHE A 261 2.47 -1.73 24.41
CA PHE A 261 3.34 -2.69 23.77
C PHE A 261 2.76 -3.07 22.40
N MET A 262 3.55 -2.87 21.34
CA MET A 262 3.15 -3.11 19.96
C MET A 262 2.55 -4.52 19.77
N GLN A 263 3.04 -5.51 20.50
CA GLN A 263 2.53 -6.88 20.44
C GLN A 263 1.07 -7.00 20.92
N VAL A 264 0.71 -6.42 22.07
CA VAL A 264 -0.67 -6.43 22.59
C VAL A 264 -1.63 -5.82 21.58
N ARG A 265 -1.17 -4.76 20.91
CA ARG A 265 -1.95 -4.08 19.89
C ARG A 265 -2.12 -4.90 18.63
N LYS A 266 -1.07 -5.56 18.14
CA LYS A 266 -1.18 -6.49 17.00
C LYS A 266 -2.20 -7.59 17.32
N LEU A 267 -2.14 -8.17 18.51
CA LEU A 267 -3.09 -9.21 18.97
C LEU A 267 -4.52 -8.69 19.02
N SER A 268 -4.73 -7.49 19.58
CA SER A 268 -6.05 -6.86 19.62
C SER A 268 -6.59 -6.56 18.22
N ASN A 269 -5.77 -6.00 17.32
CA ASN A 269 -6.15 -5.78 15.93
C ASN A 269 -6.48 -7.10 15.23
N PHE A 270 -5.74 -8.16 15.52
CA PHE A 270 -5.99 -9.48 14.96
C PHE A 270 -7.35 -10.04 15.38
N VAL A 271 -7.67 -9.99 16.68
CA VAL A 271 -8.97 -10.41 17.21
C VAL A 271 -10.10 -9.59 16.56
N HIS A 272 -9.97 -8.26 16.55
CA HIS A 272 -10.99 -7.39 15.96
C HIS A 272 -11.16 -7.61 14.46
N ALA A 273 -10.08 -7.81 13.70
CA ALA A 273 -10.20 -8.11 12.28
C ALA A 273 -10.94 -9.43 12.03
N PHE A 274 -10.73 -10.45 12.87
CA PHE A 274 -11.51 -11.69 12.78
C PHE A 274 -12.98 -11.49 13.13
N GLU A 275 -13.28 -10.78 14.21
CA GLU A 275 -14.65 -10.45 14.62
C GLU A 275 -15.37 -9.64 13.54
N ASP A 276 -14.73 -8.61 13.00
CA ASP A 276 -15.26 -7.77 11.91
C ASP A 276 -15.51 -8.59 10.65
N LEU A 277 -14.63 -9.54 10.31
CA LEU A 277 -14.81 -10.43 9.16
C LEU A 277 -15.97 -11.39 9.41
N GLU A 278 -16.04 -12.03 10.57
CA GLU A 278 -17.12 -12.93 10.96
C GLU A 278 -18.48 -12.20 10.90
N ASP A 279 -18.56 -11.00 11.48
CA ASP A 279 -19.77 -10.18 11.49
C ASP A 279 -20.14 -9.71 10.08
N SER A 280 -19.15 -9.26 9.29
CA SER A 280 -19.39 -8.88 7.90
C SER A 280 -19.94 -10.04 7.07
N LEU A 281 -19.37 -11.24 7.23
CA LEU A 281 -19.85 -12.42 6.53
C LEU A 281 -21.25 -12.87 7.03
N LYS A 282 -21.52 -12.74 8.34
CA LYS A 282 -22.85 -12.97 8.96
C LYS A 282 -23.88 -11.93 8.53
N GLU A 283 -23.50 -10.69 8.24
CA GLU A 283 -24.41 -9.62 7.81
C GLU A 283 -24.67 -9.63 6.31
N VAL A 284 -23.66 -9.99 5.51
CA VAL A 284 -23.85 -10.51 4.15
C VAL A 284 -24.67 -11.82 4.19
N ARG A 285 -24.93 -12.31 5.42
CA ARG A 285 -25.76 -13.46 5.78
C ARG A 285 -25.35 -14.74 5.10
N TYR A 286 -24.08 -14.85 4.70
CA TYR A 286 -23.47 -15.92 3.91
C TYR A 286 -24.25 -16.37 2.63
N PHE A 287 -25.56 -16.05 2.48
CA PHE A 287 -26.58 -16.70 1.66
C PHE A 287 -27.90 -15.92 1.43
N ARG A 288 -28.10 -14.69 1.94
CA ARG A 288 -29.31 -13.87 1.60
C ARG A 288 -29.09 -12.83 0.51
N LEU A 289 -28.15 -13.09 -0.38
CA LEU A 289 -28.06 -12.38 -1.66
C LEU A 289 -29.30 -12.65 -2.54
N GLU A 290 -30.12 -13.64 -2.17
CA GLU A 290 -31.46 -13.87 -2.73
C GLU A 290 -32.41 -12.68 -2.51
N ASP A 291 -32.22 -11.91 -1.44
CA ASP A 291 -32.98 -10.68 -1.15
C ASP A 291 -32.38 -9.45 -1.87
N CYS A 292 -31.15 -9.54 -2.40
CA CYS A 292 -30.54 -8.49 -3.19
C CYS A 292 -31.15 -8.51 -4.60
N THR A 293 -31.99 -7.53 -4.90
CA THR A 293 -32.70 -7.44 -6.19
C THR A 293 -31.81 -7.06 -7.38
N GLY A 294 -30.52 -6.77 -7.16
CA GLY A 294 -29.58 -6.56 -8.27
C GLY A 294 -28.09 -6.43 -7.90
N ILE A 295 -27.25 -6.46 -8.94
CA ILE A 295 -25.77 -6.36 -8.92
C ILE A 295 -25.24 -5.17 -8.12
N ARG A 296 -26.03 -4.08 -8.03
CA ARG A 296 -25.64 -2.86 -7.31
C ARG A 296 -25.59 -3.06 -5.80
N ASP A 297 -26.41 -3.96 -5.26
CA ASP A 297 -26.57 -4.12 -3.82
C ASP A 297 -25.41 -4.96 -3.24
N ALA A 298 -25.03 -6.06 -3.88
CA ALA A 298 -23.98 -6.93 -3.33
C ALA A 298 -22.57 -6.35 -3.38
N GLY A 299 -22.16 -5.78 -4.53
CA GLY A 299 -20.85 -5.12 -4.62
C GLY A 299 -20.74 -3.97 -3.62
N ARG A 300 -21.83 -3.23 -3.42
CA ARG A 300 -21.89 -2.17 -2.42
C ARG A 300 -21.79 -2.72 -0.99
N VAL A 301 -22.57 -3.74 -0.64
CA VAL A 301 -22.52 -4.36 0.70
C VAL A 301 -21.11 -4.86 1.01
N ILE A 302 -20.44 -5.53 0.05
CA ILE A 302 -19.08 -6.06 0.24
C ILE A 302 -18.07 -4.92 0.44
N CYS A 303 -18.18 -3.83 -0.32
CA CYS A 303 -17.35 -2.64 -0.15
C CYS A 303 -17.63 -1.93 1.18
N ASP A 304 -18.90 -1.69 1.50
CA ASP A 304 -19.34 -0.93 2.69
C ASP A 304 -18.97 -1.68 3.98
N ARG A 305 -18.88 -3.02 3.93
CA ARG A 305 -18.43 -3.87 5.05
C ARG A 305 -16.92 -4.11 5.09
N GLY A 306 -16.17 -3.66 4.08
CA GLY A 306 -14.71 -3.76 4.10
C GLY A 306 -14.15 -5.19 4.12
N ILE A 307 -14.89 -6.19 3.61
CA ILE A 307 -14.50 -7.62 3.70
C ILE A 307 -13.09 -7.85 3.16
N SER A 308 -12.78 -7.25 2.01
CA SER A 308 -11.46 -7.36 1.39
C SER A 308 -10.37 -6.73 2.27
N SER A 309 -10.59 -5.52 2.79
CA SER A 309 -9.63 -4.86 3.67
C SER A 309 -9.39 -5.64 4.95
N THR A 310 -10.44 -6.21 5.54
CA THR A 310 -10.34 -7.01 6.77
C THR A 310 -9.61 -8.33 6.52
N ALA A 311 -9.90 -9.03 5.42
CA ALA A 311 -9.15 -10.21 5.01
C ALA A 311 -7.66 -9.88 4.75
N CYS A 312 -7.36 -8.73 4.14
CA CYS A 312 -6.00 -8.25 3.99
C CYS A 312 -5.32 -7.96 5.33
N GLU A 313 -6.03 -7.39 6.32
CA GLU A 313 -5.51 -7.13 7.66
C GLU A 313 -5.16 -8.43 8.39
N ILE A 314 -6.06 -9.42 8.35
CA ILE A 314 -5.78 -10.77 8.87
C ILE A 314 -4.54 -11.37 8.21
N SER A 315 -4.45 -11.30 6.87
CA SER A 315 -3.31 -11.82 6.12
C SER A 315 -1.98 -11.23 6.59
N VAL A 316 -1.90 -9.91 6.69
CA VAL A 316 -0.68 -9.20 7.09
C VAL A 316 -0.30 -9.52 8.53
N LEU A 317 -1.28 -9.65 9.43
CA LEU A 317 -1.05 -9.99 10.84
C LEU A 317 -0.58 -11.45 11.02
N LEU A 318 -1.07 -12.39 10.20
CA LEU A 318 -0.61 -13.79 10.22
C LEU A 318 0.83 -13.97 9.72
N GLN A 319 1.34 -13.01 8.94
CA GLN A 319 2.73 -12.98 8.49
C GLN A 319 3.67 -12.32 9.52
N ASP A 320 3.13 -11.79 10.62
CA ASP A 320 3.92 -11.15 11.67
C ASP A 320 4.36 -12.18 12.73
N ASP A 321 5.67 -12.36 12.88
CA ASP A 321 6.27 -13.25 13.89
C ASP A 321 5.78 -13.00 15.31
N GLY A 322 5.40 -11.77 15.65
CA GLY A 322 4.90 -11.42 16.98
C GLY A 322 3.53 -12.00 17.29
N ILE A 323 2.72 -12.27 16.25
CA ILE A 323 1.41 -12.92 16.35
C ILE A 323 1.57 -14.44 16.36
N THR A 324 2.35 -14.98 15.43
CA THR A 324 2.49 -16.43 15.28
C THR A 324 3.16 -17.08 16.48
N LYS A 325 4.07 -16.38 17.17
CA LYS A 325 4.69 -16.82 18.43
C LYS A 325 3.72 -16.85 19.62
N SER A 326 2.56 -16.20 19.54
CA SER A 326 1.51 -16.28 20.57
C SER A 326 0.65 -17.54 20.49
N GLY A 327 0.80 -18.34 19.42
CA GLY A 327 0.43 -19.77 19.33
C GLY A 327 -1.05 -20.13 19.43
N GLU A 328 -1.65 -19.98 20.60
CA GLU A 328 -2.98 -20.55 20.92
C GLU A 328 -4.13 -19.66 20.45
N LEU A 329 -4.02 -18.34 20.63
CA LEU A 329 -5.13 -17.42 20.31
C LEU A 329 -5.46 -17.39 18.80
N PRO A 330 -4.47 -17.25 17.88
CA PRO A 330 -4.78 -17.30 16.46
C PRO A 330 -5.42 -18.61 16.04
N PHE A 331 -4.92 -19.73 16.59
CA PHE A 331 -5.43 -21.07 16.31
C PHE A 331 -6.92 -21.21 16.67
N GLU A 332 -7.32 -20.82 17.88
CA GLU A 332 -8.71 -20.94 18.33
C GLU A 332 -9.66 -20.03 17.54
N LEU A 333 -9.23 -18.81 17.18
CA LEU A 333 -10.03 -17.92 16.34
C LEU A 333 -10.30 -18.54 14.97
N MET A 334 -9.27 -19.08 14.32
CA MET A 334 -9.43 -19.68 12.99
C MET A 334 -10.31 -20.93 13.02
N LYS A 335 -10.14 -21.77 14.06
CA LYS A 335 -11.00 -22.93 14.29
C LYS A 335 -12.46 -22.52 14.48
N ARG A 336 -12.72 -21.48 15.28
CA ARG A 336 -14.05 -20.90 15.49
C ARG A 336 -14.64 -20.38 14.20
N THR A 337 -13.90 -19.55 13.45
CA THR A 337 -14.35 -19.01 12.16
C THR A 337 -14.69 -20.11 11.17
N LEU A 338 -13.84 -21.14 11.07
CA LEU A 338 -14.10 -22.29 10.19
C LEU A 338 -15.35 -23.06 10.63
N HIS A 339 -15.50 -23.31 11.93
CA HIS A 339 -16.68 -23.98 12.49
C HIS A 339 -17.97 -23.19 12.22
N ASP A 340 -17.97 -21.89 12.50
CA ASP A 340 -19.11 -21.01 12.27
C ASP A 340 -19.48 -20.92 10.79
N ALA A 341 -18.48 -20.78 9.91
CA ALA A 341 -18.67 -20.78 8.47
C ALA A 341 -19.28 -22.10 7.96
N LEU A 342 -18.77 -23.25 8.42
CA LEU A 342 -19.29 -24.58 8.06
C LEU A 342 -20.74 -24.77 8.56
N SER A 343 -21.01 -24.35 9.79
CA SER A 343 -22.37 -24.37 10.36
C SER A 343 -23.34 -23.55 9.50
N CYS A 344 -22.93 -22.34 9.09
CA CYS A 344 -23.71 -21.49 8.18
C CYS A 344 -23.93 -22.11 6.79
N LEU A 345 -23.03 -22.96 6.30
CA LEU A 345 -23.18 -23.73 5.05
C LEU A 345 -24.15 -24.92 5.18
N GLY A 346 -24.87 -25.02 6.31
CA GLY A 346 -25.75 -26.13 6.64
C GLY A 346 -25.01 -27.42 6.95
N MET A 347 -23.71 -27.34 7.28
CA MET A 347 -22.88 -28.48 7.66
C MET A 347 -22.87 -28.64 9.18
N GLY A 348 -24.04 -28.73 9.82
CA GLY A 348 -24.15 -28.81 11.28
C GLY A 348 -23.51 -30.07 11.91
N GLN A 349 -23.12 -31.05 11.09
CA GLN A 349 -22.37 -32.24 11.50
C GLN A 349 -21.28 -32.52 10.46
N PHE A 350 -20.15 -31.82 10.54
CA PHE A 350 -18.97 -32.15 9.74
C PHE A 350 -18.06 -33.12 10.50
N LEU A 351 -17.43 -34.04 9.77
CA LEU A 351 -16.52 -35.01 10.36
C LEU A 351 -15.13 -34.39 10.48
N LEU A 352 -14.64 -34.32 11.71
CA LEU A 352 -13.26 -33.92 12.00
C LEU A 352 -12.31 -35.01 11.52
N ASN A 353 -11.18 -34.60 10.92
CA ASN A 353 -10.12 -35.54 10.58
C ASN A 353 -9.30 -35.87 11.82
N THR A 354 -9.62 -36.96 12.50
CA THR A 354 -8.88 -37.41 13.69
C THR A 354 -7.71 -38.34 13.35
N GLU A 355 -7.52 -38.69 12.08
CA GLU A 355 -6.40 -39.54 11.66
C GLU A 355 -5.08 -38.74 11.72
N ALA A 356 -4.12 -39.22 12.50
CA ALA A 356 -2.81 -38.57 12.66
C ALA A 356 -2.13 -38.34 11.29
N ALA A 357 -1.49 -37.17 11.15
CA ALA A 357 -0.85 -36.71 9.91
C ALA A 357 -1.78 -36.53 8.69
N LYS A 358 -3.11 -36.61 8.87
CA LYS A 358 -4.05 -36.23 7.83
C LYS A 358 -4.17 -34.71 7.77
N ALA A 359 -4.04 -34.18 6.55
CA ALA A 359 -4.26 -32.77 6.27
C ALA A 359 -5.77 -32.47 6.25
N GLY A 360 -6.16 -31.29 6.73
CA GLY A 360 -7.56 -30.89 6.83
C GLY A 360 -8.07 -30.94 8.27
N TYR A 361 -8.75 -29.90 8.73
CA TYR A 361 -9.53 -29.92 9.97
C TYR A 361 -10.79 -30.80 9.84
N CYS A 362 -11.44 -30.77 8.67
CA CYS A 362 -12.57 -31.62 8.31
C CYS A 362 -12.37 -32.28 6.94
N ASP A 363 -13.22 -33.26 6.62
CA ASP A 363 -13.25 -33.89 5.29
C ASP A 363 -13.51 -32.85 4.18
N HIS A 364 -12.48 -32.63 3.36
CA HIS A 364 -12.50 -31.64 2.29
C HIS A 364 -13.58 -31.91 1.24
N LEU A 365 -13.99 -33.18 1.03
CA LEU A 365 -15.02 -33.53 0.06
C LEU A 365 -16.36 -32.85 0.39
N GLN A 366 -16.65 -32.63 1.67
CA GLN A 366 -17.88 -31.97 2.11
C GLN A 366 -17.93 -30.49 1.68
N LEU A 367 -16.78 -29.86 1.43
CA LEU A 367 -16.67 -28.50 0.89
C LEU A 367 -16.71 -28.47 -0.65
N VAL A 368 -16.45 -29.61 -1.32
CA VAL A 368 -16.45 -29.71 -2.79
C VAL A 368 -17.87 -29.81 -3.34
N ASP A 369 -18.74 -30.56 -2.66
CA ASP A 369 -20.10 -30.87 -3.13
C ASP A 369 -21.11 -29.73 -2.97
N LYS A 370 -20.69 -28.61 -2.37
CA LYS A 370 -21.55 -27.43 -2.18
C LYS A 370 -21.58 -26.60 -3.46
N ALA A 371 -22.56 -26.89 -4.32
CA ALA A 371 -22.85 -26.06 -5.47
C ALA A 371 -23.59 -24.77 -5.03
N PRO A 372 -23.21 -23.59 -5.57
CA PRO A 372 -23.95 -22.36 -5.33
C PRO A 372 -25.38 -22.48 -5.87
N HIS A 373 -26.38 -22.18 -5.04
CA HIS A 373 -27.78 -22.10 -5.45
C HIS A 373 -28.15 -20.74 -6.07
N PHE A 374 -27.20 -19.80 -6.14
CA PHE A 374 -27.44 -18.44 -6.62
C PHE A 374 -27.66 -18.42 -8.14
N LYS A 375 -28.75 -17.75 -8.55
CA LYS A 375 -29.05 -17.48 -9.97
C LYS A 375 -28.13 -16.42 -10.57
N GLU A 376 -27.74 -15.44 -9.76
CA GLU A 376 -26.95 -14.29 -10.16
C GLU A 376 -25.44 -14.63 -10.26
N PRO A 377 -24.77 -14.39 -11.41
CA PRO A 377 -23.38 -14.80 -11.63
C PRO A 377 -22.36 -14.22 -10.62
N HIS A 378 -22.55 -12.97 -10.19
CA HIS A 378 -21.65 -12.30 -9.25
C HIS A 378 -21.76 -12.87 -7.84
N MET A 379 -22.97 -13.24 -7.41
CA MET A 379 -23.19 -13.91 -6.13
C MET A 379 -22.54 -15.29 -6.11
N LYS A 380 -22.70 -16.02 -7.22
CA LYS A 380 -22.01 -17.30 -7.43
C LYS A 380 -20.49 -17.13 -7.31
N ALA A 381 -19.92 -16.11 -7.93
CA ALA A 381 -18.49 -15.84 -7.85
C ALA A 381 -18.01 -15.54 -6.42
N PHE A 382 -18.72 -14.69 -5.66
CA PHE A 382 -18.36 -14.42 -4.26
C PHE A 382 -18.47 -15.67 -3.37
N HIS A 383 -19.50 -16.48 -3.58
CA HIS A 383 -19.64 -17.75 -2.89
C HIS A 383 -18.48 -18.71 -3.19
N GLU A 384 -18.09 -18.84 -4.47
CA GLU A 384 -16.95 -19.66 -4.88
C GLU A 384 -15.62 -19.17 -4.28
N MET A 385 -15.40 -17.85 -4.20
CA MET A 385 -14.24 -17.27 -3.52
C MET A 385 -14.21 -17.64 -2.04
N PHE A 386 -15.37 -17.57 -1.37
CA PHE A 386 -15.48 -17.92 0.04
C PHE A 386 -15.25 -19.42 0.28
N LEU A 387 -15.87 -20.30 -0.52
CA LEU A 387 -15.58 -21.74 -0.46
C LEU A 387 -14.10 -22.02 -0.71
N THR A 388 -13.47 -21.29 -1.64
CA THR A 388 -12.03 -21.42 -1.90
C THR A 388 -11.19 -21.02 -0.68
N LEU A 389 -11.54 -19.93 0.01
CA LEU A 389 -10.90 -19.55 1.27
C LEU A 389 -11.04 -20.67 2.31
N LEU A 390 -12.25 -21.15 2.57
CA LEU A 390 -12.47 -22.22 3.56
C LEU A 390 -11.70 -23.50 3.23
N ARG A 391 -11.66 -23.88 1.96
CA ARG A 391 -10.89 -25.02 1.47
C ARG A 391 -9.40 -24.85 1.75
N GLN A 392 -8.85 -23.67 1.48
CA GLN A 392 -7.45 -23.38 1.75
C GLN A 392 -7.17 -23.38 3.26
N LEU A 393 -7.99 -22.70 4.07
CA LEU A 393 -7.86 -22.70 5.53
C LEU A 393 -7.98 -24.11 6.13
N ASN A 394 -8.89 -24.94 5.62
CA ASN A 394 -9.03 -26.32 6.09
C ASN A 394 -7.71 -27.09 5.91
N LEU A 395 -7.09 -26.97 4.74
CA LEU A 395 -5.89 -27.73 4.37
C LEU A 395 -4.62 -27.30 5.12
N THR A 396 -4.63 -26.17 5.84
CA THR A 396 -3.48 -25.76 6.65
C THR A 396 -3.42 -26.44 8.02
N PHE A 397 -4.51 -27.11 8.43
CA PHE A 397 -4.54 -27.88 9.66
C PHE A 397 -3.97 -29.28 9.44
N THR A 398 -3.18 -29.75 10.40
CA THR A 398 -2.68 -31.13 10.44
C THR A 398 -3.01 -31.75 11.78
N ALA A 399 -3.74 -32.87 11.77
CA ALA A 399 -4.03 -33.63 12.99
C ALA A 399 -2.73 -34.20 13.57
N THR A 400 -2.44 -33.92 14.83
CA THR A 400 -1.20 -34.36 15.50
C THR A 400 -1.29 -35.76 16.08
N ASP A 401 -2.50 -36.18 16.46
CA ASP A 401 -2.79 -37.48 17.07
C ASP A 401 -4.27 -37.87 16.90
N GLY A 402 -4.64 -39.06 17.37
CA GLY A 402 -6.02 -39.55 17.40
C GLY A 402 -6.94 -38.85 18.41
N ASP A 403 -6.40 -37.93 19.22
CA ASP A 403 -7.13 -37.27 20.32
C ASP A 403 -7.77 -35.94 19.88
N GLY A 404 -7.77 -35.66 18.57
CA GLY A 404 -8.40 -34.46 18.01
C GLY A 404 -7.60 -33.17 18.22
N ARG A 405 -6.29 -33.28 18.46
CA ARG A 405 -5.37 -32.14 18.47
C ARG A 405 -4.90 -31.82 17.05
N TYR A 406 -4.75 -30.53 16.77
CA TYR A 406 -4.28 -30.04 15.48
C TYR A 406 -3.15 -29.03 15.65
N THR A 407 -2.28 -28.99 14.65
CA THR A 407 -1.35 -27.89 14.41
C THR A 407 -1.76 -27.15 13.15
N CYS A 408 -1.27 -25.92 13.00
CA CYS A 408 -1.56 -25.13 11.83
C CYS A 408 -0.37 -24.25 11.42
N GLU A 409 -0.15 -24.11 10.12
CA GLU A 409 0.85 -23.20 9.56
C GLU A 409 0.23 -21.84 9.24
N PHE A 410 0.69 -20.78 9.92
CA PHE A 410 0.11 -19.44 9.78
C PHE A 410 0.45 -18.76 8.44
N GLN A 411 1.62 -19.06 7.86
CA GLN A 411 2.02 -18.45 6.59
C GLN A 411 1.09 -18.85 5.42
N PRO A 412 0.79 -20.15 5.19
CA PRO A 412 -0.22 -20.57 4.22
C PRO A 412 -1.61 -19.97 4.48
N GLN A 413 -2.01 -19.81 5.74
CA GLN A 413 -3.29 -19.16 6.07
C GLN A 413 -3.29 -17.69 5.72
N GLY A 414 -2.22 -16.97 6.06
CA GLY A 414 -2.04 -15.57 5.66
C GLY A 414 -2.15 -15.41 4.15
N GLU A 415 -1.53 -16.30 3.38
CA GLU A 415 -1.62 -16.29 1.90
C GLU A 415 -3.04 -16.65 1.40
N ALA A 416 -3.78 -17.53 2.08
CA ALA A 416 -5.17 -17.83 1.74
C ALA A 416 -6.07 -16.60 1.88
N PHE A 417 -5.96 -15.88 2.99
CA PHE A 417 -6.67 -14.60 3.19
C PHE A 417 -6.25 -13.54 2.17
N LEU A 418 -4.96 -13.48 1.81
CA LEU A 418 -4.45 -12.55 0.80
C LEU A 418 -5.08 -12.80 -0.57
N ARG A 419 -5.12 -14.06 -1.00
CA ARG A 419 -5.75 -14.47 -2.27
C ARG A 419 -7.24 -14.22 -2.27
N PHE A 420 -7.90 -14.41 -1.13
CA PHE A 420 -9.32 -14.09 -0.97
C PHE A 420 -9.59 -12.60 -1.15
N SER A 421 -8.86 -11.73 -0.44
CA SER A 421 -8.94 -10.27 -0.62
C SER A 421 -8.65 -9.86 -2.06
N GLU A 422 -7.60 -10.41 -2.68
CA GLU A 422 -7.27 -10.15 -4.09
C GLU A 422 -8.38 -10.56 -5.06
N SER A 423 -9.04 -11.70 -4.80
CA SER A 423 -10.16 -12.18 -5.61
C SER A 423 -11.37 -11.24 -5.50
N ILE A 424 -11.66 -10.75 -4.30
CA ILE A 424 -12.71 -9.75 -4.07
C ILE A 424 -12.40 -8.46 -4.86
N GLU A 425 -11.20 -7.89 -4.72
CA GLU A 425 -10.82 -6.66 -5.43
C GLU A 425 -10.88 -6.83 -6.96
N ASN A 426 -10.46 -7.98 -7.47
CA ASN A 426 -10.56 -8.27 -8.90
C ASN A 426 -12.03 -8.35 -9.35
N HIS A 427 -12.90 -8.96 -8.56
CA HIS A 427 -14.32 -9.08 -8.90
C HIS A 427 -15.07 -7.76 -8.80
N LEU A 428 -14.81 -6.96 -7.77
CA LEU A 428 -15.38 -5.62 -7.62
C LEU A 428 -15.03 -4.73 -8.81
N ARG A 429 -13.79 -4.80 -9.30
CA ARG A 429 -13.39 -4.11 -10.54
C ARG A 429 -14.22 -4.55 -11.75
N MET A 430 -14.45 -5.86 -11.92
CA MET A 430 -15.26 -6.35 -13.03
C MET A 430 -16.70 -5.83 -12.94
N ILE A 431 -17.28 -5.82 -11.73
CA ILE A 431 -18.61 -5.24 -11.50
C ILE A 431 -18.66 -3.76 -11.87
N GLU A 432 -17.62 -2.98 -11.53
CA GLU A 432 -17.55 -1.57 -11.90
C GLU A 432 -17.44 -1.33 -13.40
N GLY A 433 -16.61 -2.11 -14.12
CA GLY A 433 -16.50 -2.01 -15.58
C GLY A 433 -17.83 -2.24 -16.31
N LEU A 434 -18.60 -3.24 -15.86
CA LEU A 434 -19.94 -3.50 -16.39
C LEU A 434 -20.92 -2.32 -16.18
N ARG A 435 -20.74 -1.52 -15.10
CA ARG A 435 -21.56 -0.33 -14.85
C ARG A 435 -21.27 0.78 -15.85
N GLU A 436 -20.01 0.99 -16.19
CA GLU A 436 -19.58 2.03 -17.13
C GLU A 436 -20.08 1.74 -18.54
N GLU A 437 -19.93 0.49 -19.01
CA GLU A 437 -20.44 0.07 -20.32
C GLU A 437 -21.96 0.25 -20.44
N THR A 438 -22.72 -0.21 -19.44
CA THR A 438 -24.18 -0.07 -19.43
C THR A 438 -24.61 1.41 -19.45
N SER A 439 -23.91 2.27 -18.70
CA SER A 439 -24.19 3.70 -18.68
C SER A 439 -23.87 4.39 -20.01
N LEU A 440 -22.83 3.95 -20.72
CA LEU A 440 -22.46 4.46 -22.03
C LEU A 440 -23.48 4.05 -23.09
N THR A 441 -23.90 2.79 -23.11
CA THR A 441 -24.93 2.28 -24.03
C THR A 441 -26.26 3.03 -23.83
N GLN A 442 -26.72 3.18 -22.59
CA GLN A 442 -27.94 3.96 -22.28
C GLN A 442 -27.84 5.43 -22.68
N ARG A 443 -26.64 6.02 -22.60
CA ARG A 443 -26.40 7.41 -23.02
C ARG A 443 -26.40 7.53 -24.55
N MET A 444 -25.86 6.55 -25.27
CA MET A 444 -25.88 6.51 -26.73
C MET A 444 -27.30 6.29 -27.27
N GLU A 445 -28.09 5.40 -26.66
CA GLU A 445 -29.49 5.16 -27.04
C GLU A 445 -30.37 6.41 -26.88
N ARG A 446 -30.11 7.24 -25.86
CA ARG A 446 -30.80 8.53 -25.67
C ARG A 446 -30.35 9.63 -26.63
N ILE A 447 -29.21 9.47 -27.31
CA ILE A 447 -28.74 10.41 -28.33
C ILE A 447 -29.28 10.02 -29.72
N CYS A 448 -29.62 8.74 -29.91
CA CYS A 448 -30.18 8.22 -31.16
C CYS A 448 -31.73 8.23 -31.23
N LEU A 449 -32.41 8.57 -30.13
CA LEU A 449 -33.85 8.84 -30.04
C LEU A 449 -34.08 10.34 -29.91
#